data_AF-A0A960KDQ6-F1
#
_entry.id   AF-A0A960KDQ6-F1
#
_cell.length_a   1.000
_cell.length_b   1.000
_cell.length_c   1.000
_cell.angle_alpha   90.00
_cell.angle_beta   90.00
_cell.angle_gamma   90.00
#
_symmetry.space_group_name_H-M   'P 1'
#
loop_
_entity.id
_entity.type
_entity.pdbx_description
1 polymer ?
#
loop_
_entity_poly.entity_id
_entity_poly.type
_entity_poly.pdbx_seq_one_letter_code
_entity_poly.pdbx_strand_id
1 'polypeptide(L)'
;VGLFGGPDAAAVLAKGEPSLARIVGIDVSYVSDGDSDRRVEEYALALADGRTIGVRQALRPPDQVRLGMEVPVQVLGDRAVITWGEVETHRHKALKAAPSPGIVDRQRDAGAARKKGVPARVTLTAIDRRSFLGGLASRLEATVTVEPEGIEPYEAEIKGLEVAPYASHLAEVGRPLPGWVTLKRLDRPVIDWAAAATADPGVGRPPVIAEPLAPPTEVASVDQRPVREQVEDAASSGLHFGGLDLATYAAIEAGLQTARVPPAEHDAYARSLGAPAGTVWADAVAAWQAAIRSDWRVGAAFGEAVEAARKDAKRRR
;
A
#
# COMPACT_ATOMS: atom_id res chain seq x y z
N VAL A 1 17.50 29.55 -12.94
CA VAL A 1 17.54 29.89 -11.50
C VAL A 1 16.22 29.43 -10.89
N GLY A 2 16.19 28.25 -10.28
CA GLY A 2 14.95 27.56 -9.86
C GLY A 2 14.47 27.99 -8.47
N LEU A 3 13.18 28.29 -8.35
CA LEU A 3 12.53 28.96 -7.21
C LEU A 3 12.23 28.06 -5.99
N PHE A 4 12.82 26.86 -5.93
CA PHE A 4 12.78 25.96 -4.77
C PHE A 4 14.21 25.52 -4.46
N GLY A 5 14.93 26.42 -3.78
CA GLY A 5 16.38 26.33 -3.58
C GLY A 5 16.82 25.12 -2.75
N GLY A 6 17.58 24.25 -3.39
CA GLY A 6 18.50 23.31 -2.75
C GLY A 6 19.12 22.35 -3.79
N PRO A 7 20.43 22.40 -4.05
CA PRO A 7 21.11 21.33 -4.79
C PRO A 7 21.37 20.19 -3.79
N ASP A 8 20.40 19.32 -3.55
CA ASP A 8 20.43 18.50 -2.33
C ASP A 8 20.92 17.06 -2.55
N ALA A 9 20.15 16.18 -3.19
CA ALA A 9 20.58 14.79 -3.34
C ALA A 9 21.79 14.61 -4.27
N ALA A 10 21.74 15.17 -5.48
CA ALA A 10 22.78 14.95 -6.49
C ALA A 10 24.13 15.52 -6.06
N ALA A 11 24.15 16.65 -5.33
CA ALA A 11 25.38 17.23 -4.84
C ALA A 11 25.98 16.41 -3.69
N VAL A 12 25.14 15.93 -2.77
CA VAL A 12 25.55 15.02 -1.69
C VAL A 12 26.05 13.71 -2.27
N LEU A 13 25.40 13.14 -3.29
CA LEU A 13 25.85 11.92 -3.95
C LEU A 13 27.18 12.11 -4.69
N ALA A 14 27.39 13.26 -5.33
CA ALA A 14 28.59 13.51 -6.13
C ALA A 14 29.82 13.95 -5.31
N LYS A 15 29.60 14.61 -4.15
CA LYS A 15 30.67 15.25 -3.36
C LYS A 15 30.71 14.79 -1.91
N GLY A 16 29.71 14.05 -1.45
CA GLY A 16 29.65 13.53 -0.10
C GLY A 16 30.70 12.45 0.13
N GLU A 17 31.03 12.26 1.39
CA GLU A 17 31.88 11.17 1.84
C GLU A 17 31.01 9.96 2.22
N PRO A 18 31.39 8.75 1.79
CA PRO A 18 30.66 7.54 2.16
C PRO A 18 30.84 7.27 3.65
N SER A 19 29.73 6.95 4.31
CA SER A 19 29.70 6.63 5.73
C SER A 19 28.61 5.60 6.04
N LEU A 20 28.55 5.17 7.30
CA LEU A 20 27.46 4.37 7.85
C LEU A 20 26.68 5.21 8.85
N ALA A 21 25.35 5.09 8.79
CA ALA A 21 24.46 5.72 9.75
C ALA A 21 23.46 4.71 10.28
N ARG A 22 23.07 4.86 11.55
CA ARG A 22 21.99 4.10 12.15
C ARG A 22 20.67 4.88 12.05
N ILE A 23 19.60 4.25 11.57
CA ILE A 23 18.25 4.85 11.61
C ILE A 23 17.78 4.87 13.07
N VAL A 24 17.74 6.04 13.69
CA VAL A 24 17.31 6.19 15.09
C VAL A 24 15.90 6.76 15.22
N GLY A 25 15.34 7.29 14.13
CA GLY A 25 13.97 7.81 14.08
C GLY A 25 13.35 7.62 12.70
N ILE A 26 12.05 7.32 12.69
CA ILE A 26 11.21 7.21 11.49
C ILE A 26 9.94 8.04 11.73
N ASP A 27 9.72 9.08 10.92
CA ASP A 27 8.49 9.86 10.92
C ASP A 27 7.76 9.65 9.59
N VAL A 28 6.54 9.13 9.69
CA VAL A 28 5.65 8.86 8.57
C VAL A 28 4.49 9.83 8.62
N SER A 29 4.33 10.58 7.53
CA SER A 29 3.20 11.48 7.32
C SER A 29 2.55 11.27 5.97
N TYR A 30 1.34 11.80 5.80
CA TYR A 30 0.58 11.69 4.58
C TYR A 30 0.22 13.10 4.11
N VAL A 31 0.52 13.40 2.84
CA VAL A 31 0.18 14.67 2.21
C VAL A 31 -0.86 14.37 1.14
N SER A 32 -2.03 14.97 1.27
CA SER A 32 -3.10 14.85 0.28
C SER A 32 -2.86 15.81 -0.88
N ASP A 33 -2.95 15.32 -2.11
CA ASP A 33 -2.94 16.13 -3.34
C ASP A 33 -4.33 16.28 -3.99
N GLY A 34 -5.38 15.94 -3.24
CA GLY A 34 -6.77 15.99 -3.68
C GLY A 34 -7.29 14.61 -4.09
N ASP A 35 -6.62 13.96 -5.04
CA ASP A 35 -7.02 12.66 -5.57
C ASP A 35 -6.30 11.48 -4.90
N SER A 36 -5.17 11.73 -4.21
CA SER A 36 -4.43 10.69 -3.51
C SER A 36 -3.77 11.20 -2.22
N ASP A 37 -3.58 10.29 -1.27
CA ASP A 37 -2.75 10.54 -0.10
C ASP A 37 -1.36 9.97 -0.37
N ARG A 38 -0.36 10.85 -0.38
CA ARG A 38 1.02 10.48 -0.60
C ARG A 38 1.75 10.31 0.73
N ARG A 39 2.28 9.11 0.95
CA ARG A 39 3.17 8.82 2.09
C ARG A 39 4.50 9.54 1.95
N VAL A 40 4.91 10.19 3.02
CA VAL A 40 6.18 10.91 3.18
C VAL A 40 6.93 10.28 4.34
N GLU A 41 8.17 9.87 4.09
CA GLU A 41 9.03 9.22 5.07
C GLU A 41 10.22 10.13 5.38
N GLU A 42 10.43 10.37 6.66
CA GLU A 42 11.53 11.14 7.20
C GLU A 42 12.31 10.27 8.19
N TYR A 43 13.64 10.35 8.14
CA TYR A 43 14.54 9.53 8.93
C TYR A 43 15.49 10.40 9.73
N ALA A 44 15.73 10.00 10.98
CA ALA A 44 16.84 10.49 11.78
C ALA A 44 18.00 9.50 11.70
N LEU A 45 19.15 9.97 11.25
CA LEU A 45 20.36 9.18 10.99
C LEU A 45 21.43 9.52 12.01
N ALA A 46 21.75 8.60 12.90
CA ALA A 46 22.88 8.74 13.83
C ALA A 46 24.17 8.29 13.15
N LEU A 47 25.12 9.21 13.01
CA LEU A 47 26.45 8.96 12.46
C LEU A 47 27.42 8.53 13.57
N ALA A 48 28.51 7.86 13.19
CA ALA A 48 29.56 7.42 14.12
C ALA A 48 30.25 8.59 14.86
N ASP A 49 30.21 9.80 14.29
CA ASP A 49 30.75 11.03 14.90
C ASP A 49 29.83 11.66 15.96
N GLY A 50 28.70 11.02 16.26
CA GLY A 50 27.71 11.46 17.25
C GLY A 50 26.68 12.46 16.73
N ARG A 51 26.78 12.92 15.47
CA ARG A 51 25.76 13.79 14.88
C ARG A 51 24.52 12.99 14.51
N THR A 52 23.35 13.66 14.59
CA THR A 52 22.10 13.14 14.05
C THR A 52 21.62 14.04 12.93
N ILE A 53 21.46 13.47 11.73
CA ILE A 53 21.01 14.19 10.53
C ILE A 53 19.59 13.77 10.17
N GLY A 54 18.74 14.74 9.86
CA GLY A 54 17.39 14.49 9.36
C GLY A 54 17.36 14.44 7.83
N VAL A 55 16.75 13.41 7.26
CA VAL A 55 16.55 13.30 5.81
C VAL A 55 15.12 12.86 5.50
N ARG A 56 14.50 13.49 4.51
CA ARG A 56 13.32 12.96 3.83
C ARG A 56 13.78 12.21 2.59
N GLN A 57 13.39 10.96 2.46
CA GLN A 57 13.71 10.14 1.28
C GLN A 57 12.68 9.01 1.16
N ALA A 58 12.28 8.67 -0.06
CA ALA A 58 11.51 7.44 -0.28
C ALA A 58 12.50 6.27 -0.44
N LEU A 59 12.39 5.25 0.40
CA LEU A 59 13.23 4.05 0.31
C LEU A 59 12.47 2.91 -0.39
N ARG A 60 13.16 2.23 -1.30
CA ARG A 60 12.59 1.14 -2.11
C ARG A 60 13.49 -0.11 -2.04
N PRO A 61 12.97 -1.27 -1.64
CA PRO A 61 11.58 -1.52 -1.25
C PRO A 61 11.31 -1.05 0.21
N PRO A 62 10.12 -0.47 0.51
CA PRO A 62 9.87 0.21 1.79
C PRO A 62 9.68 -0.77 2.96
N ASP A 63 9.33 -2.01 2.67
CA ASP A 63 9.08 -3.09 3.61
C ASP A 63 10.35 -3.71 4.20
N GLN A 64 11.53 -3.22 3.82
CA GLN A 64 12.83 -3.67 4.33
C GLN A 64 13.48 -2.67 5.31
N VAL A 65 12.92 -1.46 5.42
CA VAL A 65 13.43 -0.41 6.31
C VAL A 65 13.01 -0.73 7.74
N ARG A 66 13.95 -0.68 8.69
CA ARG A 66 13.69 -0.92 10.12
C ARG A 66 14.32 0.16 10.98
N LEU A 67 13.68 0.45 12.12
CA LEU A 67 14.30 1.26 13.16
C LEU A 67 15.56 0.54 13.67
N GLY A 68 16.60 1.29 14.00
CA GLY A 68 17.84 0.78 14.55
C GLY A 68 18.78 0.10 13.56
N MET A 69 18.42 -0.01 12.27
CA MET A 69 19.27 -0.60 11.26
C MET A 69 20.40 0.33 10.83
N GLU A 70 21.54 -0.23 10.46
CA GLU A 70 22.62 0.51 9.79
C GLU A 70 22.33 0.60 8.29
N VAL A 71 22.54 1.79 7.72
CA VAL A 71 22.38 2.07 6.31
C VAL A 71 23.62 2.80 5.78
N PRO A 72 24.04 2.49 4.54
CA PRO A 72 25.06 3.29 3.88
C PRO A 72 24.50 4.66 3.53
N VAL A 73 25.32 5.69 3.71
CA VAL A 73 24.95 7.08 3.44
C VAL A 73 26.10 7.82 2.74
N GLN A 74 25.75 8.81 1.94
CA GLN A 74 26.68 9.87 1.52
C GLN A 74 26.44 11.09 2.38
N VAL A 75 27.49 11.65 2.97
CA VAL A 75 27.39 12.79 3.90
C VAL A 75 28.15 13.99 3.35
N LEU A 76 27.51 15.15 3.29
CA LEU A 76 28.12 16.41 2.90
C LEU A 76 27.70 17.50 3.88
N GLY A 77 28.59 17.85 4.80
CA GLY A 77 28.27 18.81 5.87
C GLY A 77 27.20 18.29 6.81
N ASP A 78 26.08 19.00 6.92
CA ASP A 78 24.89 18.67 7.71
C ASP A 78 23.82 17.90 6.93
N ARG A 79 24.16 17.41 5.74
CA ARG A 79 23.24 16.73 4.82
C ARG A 79 23.67 15.30 4.59
N ALA A 80 22.68 14.44 4.39
CA ALA A 80 22.89 13.04 4.06
C ALA A 80 21.91 12.56 2.99
N VAL A 81 22.36 11.57 2.21
CA VAL A 81 21.53 10.77 1.31
C VAL A 81 21.73 9.31 1.70
N ILE A 82 20.65 8.57 1.89
CA ILE A 82 20.72 7.13 2.14
C ILE A 82 20.96 6.44 0.79
N THR A 83 22.06 5.71 0.67
CA THR A 83 22.39 4.99 -0.58
C THR A 83 21.72 3.62 -0.59
N TRP A 84 20.42 3.62 -0.85
CA TRP A 84 19.55 2.44 -0.78
C TRP A 84 18.83 2.23 -2.11
N GLY A 85 19.16 1.15 -2.82
CA GLY A 85 18.60 0.89 -4.14
C GLY A 85 18.79 2.08 -5.09
N GLU A 86 17.78 2.36 -5.91
CA GLU A 86 17.74 3.57 -6.74
C GLU A 86 17.32 4.79 -5.89
N VAL A 87 18.16 5.82 -5.87
CA VAL A 87 17.89 7.05 -5.12
C VAL A 87 17.04 8.00 -5.97
N GLU A 88 15.77 8.14 -5.60
CA GLU A 88 14.88 9.14 -6.19
C GLU A 88 15.24 10.56 -5.73
N THR A 89 16.15 11.23 -6.47
CA THR A 89 16.69 12.55 -6.11
C THR A 89 15.62 13.65 -6.01
N HIS A 90 14.51 13.53 -6.72
CA HIS A 90 13.38 14.48 -6.70
C HIS A 90 12.48 14.34 -5.46
N ARG A 91 12.63 13.27 -4.66
CA ARG A 91 11.89 13.04 -3.40
C ARG A 91 12.77 13.19 -2.17
N HIS A 92 14.00 13.61 -2.36
CA HIS A 92 14.94 13.85 -1.29
C HIS A 92 14.82 15.29 -0.77
N LYS A 93 15.01 15.45 0.54
CA LYS A 93 15.18 16.76 1.17
C LYS A 93 15.98 16.62 2.45
N ALA A 94 17.05 17.42 2.60
CA ALA A 94 17.70 17.57 3.90
C ALA A 94 16.77 18.32 4.86
N LEU A 95 16.61 17.80 6.07
CA LEU A 95 15.72 18.38 7.08
C LEU A 95 16.51 19.34 7.98
N LYS A 96 15.89 20.46 8.35
CA LYS A 96 16.48 21.42 9.31
C LYS A 96 16.62 20.83 10.71
N ALA A 97 15.74 19.89 11.07
CA ALA A 97 15.76 19.17 12.33
C ALA A 97 15.50 17.69 12.02
N ALA A 98 16.25 16.81 12.69
CA ALA A 98 16.01 15.39 12.60
C ALA A 98 14.68 15.02 13.29
N PRO A 99 13.95 14.02 12.77
CA PRO A 99 12.86 13.40 13.51
C PRO A 99 13.29 12.97 14.91
N SER A 100 12.34 12.95 15.85
CA SER A 100 12.61 12.41 17.19
C SER A 100 12.98 10.92 17.12
N PRO A 101 13.77 10.41 18.07
CA PRO A 101 14.05 8.98 18.16
C PRO A 101 12.77 8.14 18.30
N GLY A 102 12.77 6.94 17.70
CA GLY A 102 11.61 6.03 17.65
C GLY A 102 10.77 6.19 16.38
N ILE A 103 9.58 5.60 16.38
CA ILE A 103 8.66 5.65 15.22
C ILE A 103 7.47 6.54 15.54
N VAL A 104 7.22 7.52 14.69
CA VAL A 104 6.02 8.36 14.70
C VAL A 104 5.28 8.13 13.39
N ASP A 105 4.14 7.45 13.45
CA ASP A 105 3.25 7.31 12.30
C ASP A 105 2.00 8.16 12.49
N ARG A 106 1.78 9.11 11.57
CA ARG A 106 0.67 10.06 11.60
C ARG A 106 -0.54 9.57 10.80
N GLN A 107 -0.67 8.27 10.56
CA GLN A 107 -1.87 7.68 9.97
C GLN A 107 -3.11 8.08 10.77
N ARG A 108 -4.11 8.61 10.05
CA ARG A 108 -5.29 9.26 10.64
C ARG A 108 -6.07 8.33 11.58
N ASP A 109 -6.22 7.07 11.21
CA ASP A 109 -7.04 6.11 11.95
C ASP A 109 -6.37 5.69 13.27
N ALA A 110 -5.05 5.45 13.26
CA ALA A 110 -4.26 5.20 14.47
C ALA A 110 -4.31 6.40 15.43
N GLY A 111 -4.16 7.63 14.92
CA GLY A 111 -4.25 8.84 15.74
C GLY A 111 -5.64 9.05 16.37
N ALA A 112 -6.71 8.79 15.61
CA ALA A 112 -8.08 8.88 16.11
C ALA A 112 -8.39 7.81 17.17
N ALA A 113 -7.95 6.57 16.93
CA ALA A 113 -8.10 5.46 17.86
C ALA A 113 -7.34 5.71 19.15
N ARG A 114 -6.09 6.19 19.08
CA ARG A 114 -5.28 6.56 20.26
C ARG A 114 -5.91 7.67 21.12
N LYS A 115 -6.61 8.62 20.50
CA LYS A 115 -7.24 9.75 21.22
C LYS A 115 -8.55 9.37 21.92
N LYS A 116 -9.31 8.41 21.37
CA LYS A 116 -10.68 8.11 21.81
C LYS A 116 -10.89 6.67 22.31
N GLY A 117 -9.94 5.79 22.04
CA GLY A 117 -9.97 4.39 22.40
C GLY A 117 -9.32 4.10 23.73
N VAL A 118 -9.50 2.86 24.18
CA VAL A 118 -8.76 2.26 25.28
C VAL A 118 -7.62 1.43 24.71
N PRO A 119 -6.45 1.37 25.39
CA PRO A 119 -5.40 0.43 25.03
C PRO A 119 -5.93 -1.01 25.05
N ALA A 120 -5.47 -1.81 24.09
CA ALA A 120 -5.77 -3.23 24.01
C ALA A 120 -4.57 -4.01 23.49
N ARG A 121 -4.51 -5.28 23.86
CA ARG A 121 -3.67 -6.25 23.17
C ARG A 121 -4.46 -6.82 22.01
N VAL A 122 -3.90 -6.78 20.80
CA VAL A 122 -4.53 -7.29 19.58
C VAL A 122 -3.68 -8.42 19.03
N THR A 123 -4.24 -9.62 18.97
CA THR A 123 -3.56 -10.81 18.45
C THR A 123 -4.18 -11.19 17.12
N LEU A 124 -3.38 -11.21 16.05
CA LEU A 124 -3.83 -11.68 14.73
C LEU A 124 -4.11 -13.19 14.82
N THR A 125 -5.33 -13.65 14.56
CA THR A 125 -5.69 -15.08 14.56
C THR A 125 -5.80 -15.66 13.16
N ALA A 126 -6.11 -14.82 12.18
CA ALA A 126 -6.07 -15.16 10.75
C ALA A 126 -5.71 -13.92 9.93
N ILE A 127 -5.04 -14.11 8.79
CA ILE A 127 -4.78 -13.07 7.80
C ILE A 127 -5.15 -13.63 6.43
N ASP A 128 -6.16 -13.04 5.80
CA ASP A 128 -6.65 -13.43 4.49
C ASP A 128 -6.39 -12.32 3.48
N ARG A 129 -5.99 -12.69 2.26
CA ARG A 129 -5.95 -11.76 1.13
C ARG A 129 -7.24 -11.91 0.34
N ARG A 130 -8.15 -10.93 0.47
CA ARG A 130 -9.33 -10.87 -0.39
C ARG A 130 -9.06 -10.06 -1.63
N SER A 131 -9.40 -10.62 -2.78
CA SER A 131 -9.48 -9.88 -4.03
C SER A 131 -10.82 -9.16 -4.16
N PHE A 132 -10.78 -7.95 -4.72
CA PHE A 132 -11.94 -7.13 -5.06
C PHE A 132 -11.76 -6.63 -6.49
N LEU A 133 -12.88 -6.30 -7.16
CA LEU A 133 -12.87 -5.86 -8.56
C LEU A 133 -12.22 -6.94 -9.47
N GLY A 134 -12.63 -8.20 -9.32
CA GLY A 134 -12.24 -9.31 -10.19
C GLY A 134 -10.76 -9.65 -10.25
N GLY A 135 -9.94 -9.28 -9.26
CA GLY A 135 -8.49 -9.49 -9.29
C GLY A 135 -7.67 -8.20 -9.24
N LEU A 136 -8.28 -7.06 -9.57
CA LEU A 136 -7.55 -5.80 -9.77
C LEU A 136 -7.09 -5.12 -8.48
N ALA A 137 -7.82 -5.37 -7.40
CA ALA A 137 -7.43 -4.93 -6.08
C ALA A 137 -7.38 -6.14 -5.16
N SER A 138 -6.47 -6.12 -4.21
CA SER A 138 -6.50 -7.02 -3.07
C SER A 138 -6.35 -6.23 -1.78
N ARG A 139 -7.10 -6.58 -0.75
CA ARG A 139 -6.91 -6.06 0.60
C ARG A 139 -6.63 -7.22 1.53
N LEU A 140 -5.80 -6.97 2.53
CA LEU A 140 -5.69 -7.89 3.65
C LEU A 140 -6.90 -7.70 4.55
N GLU A 141 -7.46 -8.79 5.01
CA GLU A 141 -8.42 -8.83 6.11
C GLU A 141 -7.79 -9.67 7.21
N ALA A 142 -8.08 -9.33 8.46
CA ALA A 142 -7.58 -10.11 9.58
C ALA A 142 -8.68 -10.36 10.60
N THR A 143 -8.75 -11.59 11.09
CA THR A 143 -9.46 -11.91 12.32
C THR A 143 -8.49 -11.69 13.47
N VAL A 144 -8.99 -11.06 14.55
CA VAL A 144 -8.17 -10.72 15.71
C VAL A 144 -8.88 -11.06 17.00
N THR A 145 -8.11 -11.49 17.99
CA THR A 145 -8.54 -11.46 19.40
C THR A 145 -8.12 -10.13 19.99
N VAL A 146 -9.05 -9.42 20.61
CA VAL A 146 -8.82 -8.13 21.26
C VAL A 146 -9.00 -8.29 22.76
N GLU A 147 -8.00 -7.87 23.53
CA GLU A 147 -7.97 -7.92 24.99
C GLU A 147 -7.80 -6.48 25.53
N PRO A 148 -8.89 -5.70 25.68
CA PRO A 148 -8.85 -4.42 26.37
C PRO A 148 -8.79 -4.63 27.88
N GLU A 149 -8.16 -3.70 28.60
CA GLU A 149 -8.11 -3.76 30.05
C GLU A 149 -9.52 -3.70 30.68
N GLY A 150 -9.83 -4.64 31.58
CA GLY A 150 -11.10 -4.69 32.31
C GLY A 150 -12.30 -5.20 31.49
N ILE A 151 -12.07 -5.73 30.29
CA ILE A 151 -13.11 -6.28 29.41
C ILE A 151 -12.74 -7.70 29.03
N GLU A 152 -13.74 -8.58 28.93
CA GLU A 152 -13.52 -9.94 28.46
C GLU A 152 -12.97 -9.94 27.02
N PRO A 153 -11.95 -10.76 26.70
CA PRO A 153 -11.44 -10.89 25.35
C PRO A 153 -12.55 -11.23 24.35
N TYR A 154 -12.50 -10.64 23.17
CA TYR A 154 -13.47 -10.90 22.11
C TYR A 154 -12.80 -10.97 20.74
N GLU A 155 -13.50 -11.58 19.79
CA GLU A 155 -13.07 -11.66 18.40
C GLU A 155 -13.62 -10.49 17.59
N ALA A 156 -12.81 -9.94 16.70
CA ALA A 156 -13.19 -8.91 15.75
C ALA A 156 -12.51 -9.10 14.39
N GLU A 157 -13.00 -8.39 13.39
CA GLU A 157 -12.48 -8.40 12.02
C GLU A 157 -11.93 -7.02 11.64
N ILE A 158 -10.67 -6.95 11.21
CA ILE A 158 -10.06 -5.75 10.62
C ILE A 158 -10.20 -5.85 9.10
N LYS A 159 -11.16 -5.09 8.56
CA LYS A 159 -11.39 -5.00 7.11
C LYS A 159 -10.42 -4.01 6.49
N GLY A 160 -9.58 -4.48 5.57
CA GLY A 160 -8.54 -3.63 4.97
C GLY A 160 -7.38 -3.39 5.94
N LEU A 161 -6.82 -4.46 6.49
CA LEU A 161 -5.61 -4.40 7.29
C LEU A 161 -4.47 -3.76 6.48
N GLU A 162 -4.08 -2.56 6.87
CA GLU A 162 -2.89 -1.88 6.35
C GLU A 162 -1.73 -2.11 7.30
N VAL A 163 -0.77 -2.91 6.87
CA VAL A 163 0.48 -3.13 7.62
C VAL A 163 1.48 -2.07 7.21
N ALA A 164 1.95 -1.27 8.18
CA ALA A 164 2.97 -0.26 7.90
C ALA A 164 4.25 -0.95 7.41
N PRO A 165 4.91 -0.51 6.32
CA PRO A 165 6.05 -1.22 5.74
C PRO A 165 7.22 -1.47 6.72
N TYR A 166 7.50 -0.50 7.60
CA TYR A 166 8.53 -0.63 8.64
C TYR A 166 8.19 -1.69 9.72
N ALA A 167 6.94 -2.13 9.79
CA ALA A 167 6.42 -3.10 10.74
C ALA A 167 5.97 -4.42 10.05
N SER A 168 6.30 -4.60 8.77
CA SER A 168 5.87 -5.76 7.97
C SER A 168 6.25 -7.12 8.58
N HIS A 169 7.36 -7.20 9.33
CA HIS A 169 7.78 -8.43 10.03
C HIS A 169 6.94 -8.77 11.26
N LEU A 170 6.07 -7.86 11.71
CA LEU A 170 5.22 -8.04 12.89
C LEU A 170 3.83 -8.58 12.55
N ALA A 171 3.46 -8.60 11.26
CA ALA A 171 2.16 -9.10 10.80
C ALA A 171 2.15 -10.64 10.75
N GLU A 172 2.28 -11.28 11.91
CA GLU A 172 2.32 -12.73 12.09
C GLU A 172 1.14 -13.20 12.96
N VAL A 173 0.53 -14.32 12.58
CA VAL A 173 -0.56 -14.95 13.34
C VAL A 173 -0.06 -15.45 14.70
N GLY A 174 -0.87 -15.27 15.74
CA GLY A 174 -0.55 -15.62 17.13
C GLY A 174 0.30 -14.56 17.84
N ARG A 175 0.79 -13.55 17.12
CA ARG A 175 1.61 -12.50 17.70
C ARG A 175 0.74 -11.44 18.39
N PRO A 176 0.99 -11.17 19.69
CA PRO A 176 0.32 -10.08 20.37
C PRO A 176 0.94 -8.73 19.99
N LEU A 177 0.09 -7.80 19.59
CA LEU A 177 0.49 -6.46 19.16
C LEU A 177 -0.21 -5.40 20.03
N PRO A 178 0.45 -4.26 20.32
CA PRO A 178 -0.23 -3.14 20.93
C PRO A 178 -1.29 -2.59 19.97
N GLY A 179 -2.42 -2.17 20.51
CA GLY A 179 -3.50 -1.59 19.75
C GLY A 179 -4.46 -0.78 20.59
N TRP A 180 -5.52 -0.32 19.92
CA TRP A 180 -6.54 0.56 20.47
C TRP A 180 -7.91 0.09 20.02
N VAL A 181 -8.91 0.21 20.90
CA VAL A 181 -10.31 -0.01 20.52
C VAL A 181 -11.22 1.03 21.15
N THR A 182 -12.26 1.43 20.43
CA THR A 182 -13.27 2.34 20.98
C THR A 182 -14.39 1.52 21.61
N LEU A 183 -14.72 1.72 22.88
CA LEU A 183 -15.74 0.93 23.59
C LEU A 183 -17.14 1.00 22.96
N LYS A 184 -17.44 2.06 22.21
CA LYS A 184 -18.69 2.21 21.45
C LYS A 184 -18.70 1.45 20.11
N ARG A 185 -17.55 0.93 19.68
CA ARG A 185 -17.30 0.25 18.39
C ARG A 185 -16.21 -0.81 18.56
N LEU A 186 -16.58 -1.91 19.21
CA LEU A 186 -15.69 -3.06 19.43
C LEU A 186 -15.33 -3.76 18.10
N ASP A 187 -16.11 -3.54 17.05
CA ASP A 187 -15.89 -4.08 15.70
C ASP A 187 -14.75 -3.40 14.92
N ARG A 188 -14.06 -2.42 15.52
CA ARG A 188 -13.00 -1.64 14.85
C ARG A 188 -11.75 -1.50 15.71
N PRO A 189 -11.06 -2.59 16.05
CA PRO A 189 -9.75 -2.50 16.65
C PRO A 189 -8.74 -1.93 15.65
N VAL A 190 -7.73 -1.24 16.17
CA VAL A 190 -6.62 -0.67 15.39
C VAL A 190 -5.30 -1.13 16.01
N ILE A 191 -4.40 -1.67 15.20
CA ILE A 191 -3.06 -2.06 15.63
C ILE A 191 -2.15 -0.82 15.62
N ASP A 192 -1.40 -0.62 16.69
CA ASP A 192 -0.39 0.44 16.80
C ASP A 192 0.95 -0.07 16.27
N TRP A 193 1.10 -0.08 14.95
CA TRP A 193 2.31 -0.56 14.29
C TRP A 193 3.57 0.21 14.70
N ALA A 194 3.45 1.52 14.96
CA ALA A 194 4.56 2.35 15.40
C ALA A 194 5.06 1.94 16.78
N ALA A 195 4.15 1.74 17.74
CA ALA A 195 4.51 1.22 19.07
C ALA A 195 5.10 -0.19 18.97
N ALA A 196 4.48 -1.06 18.16
CA ALA A 196 4.93 -2.44 17.97
C ALA A 196 6.36 -2.51 17.41
N ALA A 197 6.66 -1.76 16.34
CA ALA A 197 7.97 -1.74 15.70
C ALA A 197 9.00 -0.87 16.44
N THR A 198 8.58 0.00 17.36
CA THR A 198 9.52 0.63 18.29
C THR A 198 9.99 -0.38 19.34
N ALA A 199 9.08 -1.25 19.82
CA ALA A 199 9.38 -2.27 20.83
C ALA A 199 10.14 -3.48 20.25
N ASP A 200 9.75 -3.94 19.06
CA ASP A 200 10.48 -4.95 18.28
C ASP A 200 10.75 -4.43 16.85
N PRO A 201 11.87 -3.72 16.67
CA PRO A 201 12.23 -3.17 15.36
C PRO A 201 12.63 -4.22 14.33
N GLY A 202 12.83 -5.48 14.70
CA GLY A 202 13.30 -6.52 13.77
C GLY A 202 14.69 -6.23 13.18
N VAL A 203 15.01 -6.94 12.08
CA VAL A 203 16.28 -6.79 11.36
C VAL A 203 15.98 -6.30 9.93
N GLY A 204 16.41 -5.09 9.62
CA GLY A 204 16.35 -4.55 8.26
C GLY A 204 17.43 -5.18 7.37
N ARG A 205 17.16 -5.29 6.07
CA ARG A 205 18.15 -5.75 5.08
C ARG A 205 18.19 -4.74 3.93
N PRO A 206 19.29 -3.99 3.75
CA PRO A 206 19.47 -3.17 2.57
C PRO A 206 19.41 -4.05 1.30
N PRO A 207 18.71 -3.63 0.24
CA PRO A 207 18.76 -4.33 -1.04
C PRO A 207 20.20 -4.27 -1.55
N VAL A 208 20.63 -5.35 -2.20
CA VAL A 208 21.88 -5.33 -2.98
C VAL A 208 21.70 -4.28 -4.07
N ILE A 209 22.60 -3.29 -4.11
CA ILE A 209 22.61 -2.28 -5.18
C ILE A 209 22.93 -3.03 -6.48
N ALA A 210 21.91 -3.31 -7.29
CA ALA A 210 22.10 -3.86 -8.62
C ALA A 210 22.66 -2.76 -9.54
N GLU A 211 23.61 -3.11 -10.40
CA GLU A 211 24.08 -2.22 -11.47
C GLU A 211 22.90 -1.70 -12.31
N PRO A 212 22.96 -0.46 -12.81
CA PRO A 212 21.84 0.15 -13.50
C PRO A 212 21.44 -0.68 -14.73
N LEU A 213 20.21 -1.17 -14.71
CA LEU A 213 19.55 -1.76 -15.88
C LEU A 213 19.49 -0.72 -17.01
N ALA A 214 19.65 -1.22 -18.23
CA ALA A 214 19.63 -0.46 -19.48
C ALA A 214 18.48 0.57 -19.54
N PRO A 215 18.67 1.71 -20.26
CA PRO A 215 17.68 2.76 -20.34
C PRO A 215 16.32 2.21 -20.78
N PRO A 216 15.21 2.78 -20.27
CA PRO A 216 13.87 2.32 -20.60
C PRO A 216 13.66 2.39 -22.11
N THR A 217 13.20 1.28 -22.67
CA THR A 217 12.74 1.18 -24.06
C THR A 217 11.72 2.29 -24.34
N GLU A 218 11.85 2.94 -25.50
CA GLU A 218 10.90 3.93 -26.01
C GLU A 218 9.46 3.52 -25.72
N VAL A 219 8.77 4.36 -24.94
CA VAL A 219 7.32 4.25 -24.73
C VAL A 219 6.64 4.40 -26.08
N ALA A 220 5.81 3.41 -26.44
CA ALA A 220 4.96 3.46 -27.61
C ALA A 220 4.18 4.79 -27.66
N SER A 221 4.03 5.33 -28.87
CA SER A 221 3.30 6.56 -29.20
C SER A 221 2.17 6.90 -28.23
N VAL A 222 2.29 8.03 -27.54
CA VAL A 222 1.26 8.54 -26.63
C VAL A 222 0.02 8.93 -27.45
N ASP A 223 -1.07 8.19 -27.27
CA ASP A 223 -2.39 8.58 -27.78
C ASP A 223 -2.81 9.90 -27.11
N GLN A 224 -2.92 10.97 -27.91
CA GLN A 224 -3.16 12.34 -27.45
C GLN A 224 -4.66 12.67 -27.27
N ARG A 225 -5.56 11.73 -27.56
CA ARG A 225 -7.01 11.96 -27.37
C ARG A 225 -7.36 12.12 -25.88
N PRO A 226 -8.49 12.74 -25.53
CA PRO A 226 -8.95 12.82 -24.15
C PRO A 226 -9.07 11.43 -23.50
N VAL A 227 -8.61 11.29 -22.25
CA VAL A 227 -8.66 10.02 -21.47
C VAL A 227 -10.04 9.37 -21.52
N ARG A 228 -11.10 10.16 -21.41
CA ARG A 228 -12.48 9.68 -21.46
C ARG A 228 -12.82 9.00 -22.80
N GLU A 229 -12.40 9.58 -23.91
CA GLU A 229 -12.62 9.02 -25.26
C GLU A 229 -11.84 7.71 -25.41
N GLN A 230 -10.61 7.66 -24.89
CA GLN A 230 -9.81 6.43 -24.88
C GLN A 230 -10.42 5.31 -24.03
N VAL A 231 -11.11 5.65 -22.93
CA VAL A 231 -11.82 4.69 -22.06
C VAL A 231 -13.14 4.23 -22.69
N GLU A 232 -13.92 5.14 -23.29
CA GLU A 232 -15.17 4.80 -24.00
C GLU A 232 -14.91 3.89 -25.21
N ASP A 233 -13.83 4.12 -25.95
CA ASP A 233 -13.37 3.24 -27.03
C ASP A 233 -12.97 1.86 -26.50
N ALA A 234 -12.21 1.79 -25.40
CA ALA A 234 -11.82 0.52 -24.79
C ALA A 234 -13.03 -0.27 -24.28
N ALA A 235 -14.05 0.42 -23.72
CA ALA A 235 -15.31 -0.18 -23.33
C ALA A 235 -16.09 -0.76 -24.53
N SER A 236 -15.93 -0.14 -25.70
CA SER A 236 -16.59 -0.52 -26.96
C SER A 236 -15.74 -1.40 -27.87
N SER A 237 -14.54 -1.80 -27.43
CA SER A 237 -13.50 -2.46 -28.25
C SER A 237 -13.86 -3.88 -28.74
N GLY A 238 -15.04 -4.39 -28.39
CA GLY A 238 -15.49 -5.72 -28.79
C GLY A 238 -14.65 -6.86 -28.23
N LEU A 239 -13.87 -6.61 -27.17
CA LEU A 239 -13.11 -7.64 -26.47
C LEU A 239 -14.05 -8.66 -25.83
N HIS A 240 -13.81 -9.94 -26.14
CA HIS A 240 -14.52 -11.06 -25.54
C HIS A 240 -13.54 -12.12 -25.03
N PHE A 241 -13.67 -12.49 -23.76
CA PHE A 241 -12.90 -13.59 -23.17
C PHE A 241 -13.86 -14.55 -22.48
N GLY A 242 -13.70 -15.86 -22.70
CA GLY A 242 -14.67 -16.86 -22.25
C GLY A 242 -16.08 -16.65 -22.83
N GLY A 243 -16.19 -15.96 -23.98
CA GLY A 243 -17.47 -15.59 -24.59
C GLY A 243 -18.24 -14.49 -23.86
N LEU A 244 -17.59 -13.77 -22.93
CA LEU A 244 -18.15 -12.65 -22.19
C LEU A 244 -17.60 -11.34 -22.76
N ASP A 245 -18.47 -10.37 -23.00
CA ASP A 245 -18.05 -8.97 -23.19
C ASP A 245 -17.71 -8.32 -21.83
N LEU A 246 -17.13 -7.11 -21.89
CA LEU A 246 -16.71 -6.38 -20.70
C LEU A 246 -17.87 -6.09 -19.73
N ALA A 247 -19.04 -5.75 -20.29
CA ALA A 247 -20.22 -5.41 -19.51
C ALA A 247 -20.77 -6.63 -18.74
N THR A 248 -20.87 -7.78 -19.40
CA THR A 248 -21.34 -9.04 -18.81
C THR A 248 -20.33 -9.53 -17.77
N TYR A 249 -19.03 -9.48 -18.09
CA TYR A 249 -17.98 -9.81 -17.13
C TYR A 249 -18.06 -8.94 -15.86
N ALA A 250 -18.17 -7.61 -16.02
CA ALA A 250 -18.30 -6.67 -14.90
C ALA A 250 -19.57 -6.89 -14.06
N ALA A 251 -20.70 -7.22 -14.69
CA ALA A 251 -21.96 -7.50 -14.01
C ALA A 251 -21.87 -8.78 -13.15
N ILE A 252 -21.25 -9.84 -13.68
CA ILE A 252 -21.03 -11.10 -12.95
C ILE A 252 -20.10 -10.85 -11.75
N GLU A 253 -18.99 -10.14 -11.95
CA GLU A 253 -18.04 -9.75 -10.88
C GLU A 253 -18.72 -8.94 -9.76
N ALA A 254 -19.52 -7.94 -10.12
CA ALA A 254 -20.30 -7.17 -9.15
C ALA A 254 -21.30 -8.05 -8.38
N GLY A 255 -21.94 -9.01 -9.07
CA GLY A 255 -22.89 -9.95 -8.49
C GLY A 255 -22.23 -10.89 -7.48
N LEU A 256 -21.13 -11.54 -7.86
CA LEU A 256 -20.37 -12.46 -7.01
C LEU A 256 -19.96 -11.80 -5.69
N GLN A 257 -19.48 -10.55 -5.76
CA GLN A 257 -19.06 -9.78 -4.59
C GLN A 257 -20.25 -9.36 -3.71
N THR A 258 -21.38 -8.97 -4.32
CA THR A 258 -22.57 -8.53 -3.59
C THR A 258 -23.28 -9.70 -2.90
N ALA A 259 -23.37 -10.85 -3.58
CA ALA A 259 -24.00 -12.06 -3.08
C ALA A 259 -23.08 -12.93 -2.21
N ARG A 260 -21.79 -12.60 -2.12
CA ARG A 260 -20.77 -13.33 -1.35
C ARG A 260 -20.70 -14.81 -1.73
N VAL A 261 -20.72 -15.08 -3.03
CA VAL A 261 -20.74 -16.45 -3.57
C VAL A 261 -19.38 -17.13 -3.33
N PRO A 262 -19.34 -18.35 -2.77
CA PRO A 262 -18.09 -19.07 -2.56
C PRO A 262 -17.46 -19.52 -3.89
N PRO A 263 -16.11 -19.64 -3.98
CA PRO A 263 -15.42 -19.98 -5.23
C PRO A 263 -15.93 -21.24 -5.94
N ALA A 264 -16.31 -22.26 -5.19
CA ALA A 264 -16.85 -23.51 -5.73
C ALA A 264 -18.18 -23.33 -6.50
N GLU A 265 -18.89 -22.22 -6.28
CA GLU A 265 -20.18 -21.90 -6.91
C GLU A 265 -20.06 -20.83 -8.00
N HIS A 266 -18.86 -20.30 -8.27
CA HIS A 266 -18.66 -19.18 -9.21
C HIS A 266 -19.13 -19.51 -10.62
N ASP A 267 -18.82 -20.70 -11.13
CA ASP A 267 -19.25 -21.12 -12.48
C ASP A 267 -20.78 -21.21 -12.60
N ALA A 268 -21.45 -21.72 -11.56
CA ALA A 268 -22.91 -21.82 -11.54
C ALA A 268 -23.55 -20.43 -11.46
N TYR A 269 -22.99 -19.55 -10.65
CA TYR A 269 -23.46 -18.18 -10.51
C TYR A 269 -23.25 -17.35 -11.78
N ALA A 270 -22.05 -17.43 -12.38
CA ALA A 270 -21.74 -16.77 -13.64
C ALA A 270 -22.71 -17.17 -14.76
N ARG A 271 -23.04 -18.47 -14.86
CA ARG A 271 -24.04 -18.98 -15.82
C ARG A 271 -25.43 -18.41 -15.57
N SER A 272 -25.84 -18.26 -14.31
CA SER A 272 -27.14 -17.66 -13.97
C SER A 272 -27.26 -16.19 -14.39
N LEU A 273 -26.12 -15.53 -14.60
CA LEU A 273 -26.00 -14.13 -15.02
C LEU A 273 -25.59 -13.95 -16.49
N GLY A 274 -25.63 -15.02 -17.29
CA GLY A 274 -25.46 -14.95 -18.74
C GLY A 274 -24.10 -15.45 -19.26
N ALA A 275 -23.24 -16.04 -18.43
CA ALA A 275 -22.04 -16.69 -18.94
C ALA A 275 -22.40 -17.92 -19.81
N PRO A 276 -21.74 -18.11 -20.97
CA PRO A 276 -21.94 -19.30 -21.80
C PRO A 276 -21.71 -20.61 -21.02
N ALA A 277 -22.45 -21.67 -21.38
CA ALA A 277 -22.42 -22.94 -20.64
C ALA A 277 -21.03 -23.63 -20.57
N GLY A 278 -20.14 -23.32 -21.52
CA GLY A 278 -18.75 -23.81 -21.54
C GLY A 278 -17.73 -22.90 -20.84
N THR A 279 -18.17 -21.83 -20.19
CA THR A 279 -17.28 -20.88 -19.51
C THR A 279 -16.81 -21.46 -18.19
N VAL A 280 -15.50 -21.65 -18.05
CA VAL A 280 -14.84 -21.82 -16.75
C VAL A 280 -14.52 -20.43 -16.22
N TRP A 281 -15.12 -20.04 -15.09
CA TRP A 281 -15.05 -18.67 -14.60
C TRP A 281 -13.61 -18.24 -14.30
N ALA A 282 -12.82 -19.13 -13.70
CA ALA A 282 -11.42 -18.86 -13.39
C ALA A 282 -10.59 -18.51 -14.63
N ASP A 283 -10.82 -19.18 -15.77
CA ASP A 283 -10.10 -18.94 -17.02
C ASP A 283 -10.52 -17.61 -17.66
N ALA A 284 -11.83 -17.31 -17.63
CA ALA A 284 -12.36 -16.04 -18.11
C ALA A 284 -11.78 -14.86 -17.29
N VAL A 285 -11.75 -14.99 -15.96
CA VAL A 285 -11.14 -14.01 -15.06
C VAL A 285 -9.65 -13.84 -15.38
N ALA A 286 -8.90 -14.94 -15.54
CA ALA A 286 -7.46 -14.87 -15.84
C ALA A 286 -7.17 -14.11 -17.15
N ALA A 287 -7.96 -14.37 -18.20
CA ALA A 287 -7.84 -13.70 -19.48
C ALA A 287 -8.18 -12.19 -19.39
N TRP A 288 -9.29 -11.84 -18.72
CA TRP A 288 -9.63 -10.45 -18.46
C TRP A 288 -8.57 -9.73 -17.61
N GLN A 289 -8.04 -10.38 -16.59
CA GLN A 289 -6.96 -9.85 -15.76
C GLN A 289 -5.67 -9.62 -16.55
N ALA A 290 -5.36 -10.46 -17.53
CA ALA A 290 -4.23 -10.23 -18.43
C ALA A 290 -4.47 -8.98 -19.29
N ALA A 291 -5.65 -8.87 -19.91
CA ALA A 291 -6.02 -7.73 -20.75
C ALA A 291 -5.98 -6.40 -19.98
N ILE A 292 -6.57 -6.37 -18.78
CA ILE A 292 -6.60 -5.17 -17.94
C ILE A 292 -5.19 -4.74 -17.51
N ARG A 293 -4.32 -5.69 -17.19
CA ARG A 293 -2.92 -5.37 -16.82
C ARG A 293 -2.09 -4.90 -18.01
N SER A 294 -2.43 -5.35 -19.23
CA SER A 294 -1.75 -4.92 -20.45
C SER A 294 -2.20 -3.56 -20.97
N ASP A 295 -3.45 -3.14 -20.69
CA ASP A 295 -3.99 -1.85 -21.13
C ASP A 295 -4.80 -1.19 -20.01
N TRP A 296 -4.26 -0.10 -19.46
CA TRP A 296 -4.88 0.66 -18.39
C TRP A 296 -6.29 1.18 -18.75
N ARG A 297 -6.57 1.41 -20.04
CA ARG A 297 -7.89 1.87 -20.52
C ARG A 297 -8.95 0.82 -20.30
N VAL A 298 -8.62 -0.45 -20.55
CA VAL A 298 -9.50 -1.60 -20.29
C VAL A 298 -9.77 -1.72 -18.79
N GLY A 299 -8.75 -1.46 -17.95
CA GLY A 299 -8.91 -1.41 -16.50
C GLY A 299 -9.84 -0.31 -16.01
N ALA A 300 -9.72 0.90 -16.56
CA ALA A 300 -10.59 2.02 -16.24
C ALA A 300 -12.04 1.72 -16.66
N ALA A 301 -12.24 1.25 -17.90
CA ALA A 301 -13.56 0.87 -18.42
C ALA A 301 -14.22 -0.25 -17.57
N PHE A 302 -13.45 -1.25 -17.16
CA PHE A 302 -13.92 -2.29 -16.25
C PHE A 302 -14.37 -1.71 -14.90
N GLY A 303 -13.57 -0.82 -14.30
CA GLY A 303 -13.92 -0.17 -13.03
C GLY A 303 -15.23 0.60 -13.10
N GLU A 304 -15.45 1.37 -14.17
CA GLU A 304 -16.69 2.09 -14.42
C GLU A 304 -17.89 1.14 -14.58
N ALA A 305 -17.71 0.05 -15.35
CA ALA A 305 -18.75 -0.95 -15.57
C ALA A 305 -19.16 -1.69 -14.29
N VAL A 306 -18.20 -2.04 -13.42
CA VAL A 306 -18.49 -2.68 -12.12
C VAL A 306 -19.27 -1.75 -11.19
N GLU A 307 -18.87 -0.48 -11.12
CA GLU A 307 -19.60 0.50 -10.30
C GLU A 307 -21.02 0.78 -10.85
N ALA A 308 -21.18 0.80 -12.18
CA ALA A 308 -22.50 0.89 -12.80
C ALA A 308 -23.38 -0.32 -12.44
N ALA A 309 -22.84 -1.54 -12.58
CA ALA A 309 -23.55 -2.78 -12.24
C ALA A 309 -23.96 -2.83 -10.76
N ARG A 310 -23.09 -2.40 -9.84
CA ARG A 310 -23.41 -2.30 -8.40
C ARG A 310 -24.55 -1.32 -8.13
N LYS A 311 -24.54 -0.15 -8.78
CA LYS A 311 -25.61 0.86 -8.64
C LYS A 311 -26.95 0.34 -9.15
N ASP A 312 -26.95 -0.35 -10.28
CA ASP A 312 -28.16 -0.94 -10.87
C ASP A 312 -28.73 -2.07 -10.01
N ALA A 313 -27.87 -2.94 -9.47
CA ALA A 313 -28.30 -3.98 -8.52
C ALA A 313 -28.92 -3.38 -7.25
N LYS A 314 -28.42 -2.24 -6.77
CA LYS A 314 -28.99 -1.52 -5.61
C LYS A 314 -30.34 -0.87 -5.94
N ARG A 315 -30.56 -0.40 -7.17
CA ARG A 315 -31.84 0.20 -7.61
C ARG A 315 -32.96 -0.81 -7.81
N ARG A 316 -32.62 -2.08 -8.07
CA ARG A 316 -33.59 -3.17 -8.29
C ARG A 316 -34.04 -3.87 -6.99
N ARG A 317 -33.47 -3.49 -5.85
CA ARG A 317 -33.87 -3.94 -4.50
C ARG A 317 -34.76 -2.89 -3.85
#